data_AF-A0A1H9P3X7-F1
#
_entry.id   AF-A0A1H9P3X7-F1
#
_cell.length_a   1.000
_cell.length_b   1.000
_cell.length_c   1.000
_cell.angle_alpha   90.00
_cell.angle_beta   90.00
_cell.angle_gamma   90.00
#
_symmetry.space_group_name_H-M   'P 1'
#
loop_
_entity.id
_entity.type
_entity.pdbx_description
1 polymer ?
#
loop_
_entity_poly.entity_id
_entity_poly.type
_entity_poly.pdbx_seq_one_letter_code
_entity_poly.pdbx_strand_id
1 'polypeptide(L)'
;MCSLDKSYMGNRIYPKQLIKLDELQGNENAFCTKLFETLKNDVDVSDIAIEQRCADYRTVVYGDWNNDFLRYHFGDDGFWISVRMYPGIIADYEFSPLFRAQANKRQLHWRASIEPNEIGKLHDALVRSCKAFFGGPDCKKQKSSTDAELPKRRMTMRIKELAETSSDLTEVLKDRYTLLSQRDVILAGSNYHPASEKLRDGSVLTCVHEKDNPYDADAVALFDMNQEIVGYLPKNNKSKNAVLKAVDSGMPVKAVVINNGTDGGTRRKRKRIHLALVCREPNK
;
A
#
# COMPACT_ATOMS: atom_id res chain seq x y z
N MET A 1 -33.25 5.74 7.92
CA MET A 1 -32.59 4.50 8.37
C MET A 1 -32.71 3.48 7.24
N CYS A 2 -31.72 3.40 6.36
CA CYS A 2 -31.70 2.37 5.32
C CYS A 2 -31.13 1.09 5.90
N SER A 3 -31.92 0.01 5.88
CA SER A 3 -31.44 -1.34 6.14
C SER A 3 -30.52 -1.74 5.01
N LEU A 4 -29.24 -1.95 5.32
CA LEU A 4 -28.31 -2.61 4.42
C LEU A 4 -28.73 -4.08 4.31
N ASP A 5 -29.34 -4.41 3.18
CA ASP A 5 -29.62 -5.78 2.77
C ASP A 5 -28.28 -6.53 2.57
N LYS A 6 -28.05 -7.55 3.39
CA LYS A 6 -26.77 -8.29 3.48
C LYS A 6 -26.62 -9.37 2.41
N SER A 7 -27.43 -9.35 1.35
CA SER A 7 -27.53 -10.46 0.39
C SER A 7 -26.70 -10.32 -0.90
N TYR A 8 -25.95 -9.23 -1.11
CA TYR A 8 -25.15 -9.02 -2.32
C TYR A 8 -23.70 -8.58 -2.03
N MET A 9 -22.88 -9.48 -1.49
CA MET A 9 -21.41 -9.34 -1.44
C MET A 9 -20.75 -10.45 -2.27
N GLY A 10 -21.28 -10.69 -3.48
CA GLY A 10 -20.48 -11.34 -4.51
C GLY A 10 -19.36 -10.38 -4.90
N ASN A 11 -18.10 -10.80 -4.79
CA ASN A 11 -16.92 -10.06 -5.24
C ASN A 11 -17.03 -9.73 -6.73
N ARG A 12 -17.80 -8.70 -7.08
CA ARG A 12 -17.73 -8.09 -8.41
C ARG A 12 -16.40 -7.35 -8.44
N ILE A 13 -15.43 -7.98 -9.09
CA ILE A 13 -14.20 -7.30 -9.51
C ILE A 13 -14.65 -6.27 -10.55
N TYR A 14 -14.86 -5.03 -10.12
CA TYR A 14 -15.05 -3.93 -11.05
C TYR A 14 -13.71 -3.71 -11.75
N PRO A 15 -13.66 -3.75 -13.09
CA PRO A 15 -12.44 -3.46 -13.80
C PRO A 15 -12.01 -2.05 -13.43
N LYS A 16 -10.74 -1.89 -13.05
CA LYS A 16 -10.12 -0.60 -12.79
C LYS A 16 -10.24 0.26 -14.04
N GLN A 17 -11.00 1.35 -13.97
CA GLN A 17 -11.12 2.31 -15.07
C GLN A 17 -10.46 3.63 -14.67
N LEU A 18 -9.44 4.03 -15.43
CA LEU A 18 -8.85 5.37 -15.34
C LEU A 18 -9.82 6.37 -15.97
N ILE A 19 -10.08 7.47 -15.28
CA ILE A 19 -10.96 8.55 -15.74
C ILE A 19 -10.11 9.79 -15.94
N LYS A 20 -10.19 10.38 -17.14
CA LYS A 20 -9.51 11.65 -17.39
C LYS A 20 -10.32 12.80 -16.81
N LEU A 21 -9.63 13.88 -16.42
CA LEU A 21 -10.26 15.04 -15.79
C LEU A 21 -11.34 15.68 -16.69
N ASP A 22 -11.11 15.72 -18.01
CA ASP A 22 -12.02 16.24 -19.04
C ASP A 22 -13.23 15.34 -19.32
N GLU A 23 -13.21 14.09 -18.86
CA GLU A 23 -14.34 13.15 -18.95
C GLU A 23 -15.34 13.34 -17.79
N LEU A 24 -14.95 14.06 -16.73
CA LEU A 24 -15.83 14.39 -15.60
C LEU A 24 -16.84 15.48 -15.99
N GLN A 25 -18.05 15.42 -15.43
CA GLN A 25 -19.13 16.33 -15.78
C GLN A 25 -19.53 17.24 -14.61
N GLY A 26 -19.93 18.48 -14.92
CA GLY A 26 -20.56 19.41 -13.99
C GLY A 26 -19.78 19.63 -12.68
N ASN A 27 -20.45 19.43 -11.55
CA ASN A 27 -19.89 19.65 -10.22
C ASN A 27 -18.69 18.74 -9.90
N GLU A 28 -18.64 17.54 -10.48
CA GLU A 28 -17.54 16.61 -10.26
C GLU A 28 -16.23 17.13 -10.88
N ASN A 29 -16.31 17.67 -12.10
CA ASN A 29 -15.17 18.30 -12.77
C ASN A 29 -14.68 19.54 -12.00
N ALA A 30 -15.61 20.40 -11.56
CA ALA A 30 -15.27 21.59 -10.78
C ALA A 30 -14.59 21.22 -9.44
N PHE A 31 -15.09 20.18 -8.77
CA PHE A 31 -14.47 19.65 -7.54
C PHE A 31 -13.06 19.12 -7.80
N CYS A 32 -12.87 18.27 -8.82
CA CYS A 32 -11.57 17.69 -9.10
C CYS A 32 -10.55 18.74 -9.54
N THR A 33 -10.97 19.73 -10.33
CA THR A 33 -10.12 20.88 -10.70
C THR A 33 -9.65 21.61 -9.44
N LYS A 34 -10.57 21.91 -8.51
CA LYS A 34 -10.23 22.59 -7.25
C LYS A 34 -9.36 21.72 -6.33
N LEU A 35 -9.57 20.41 -6.31
CA LEU A 35 -8.71 19.47 -5.60
C LEU A 35 -7.27 19.54 -6.13
N PHE A 36 -7.09 19.51 -7.44
CA PHE A 36 -5.76 19.54 -8.06
C PHE A 36 -5.09 20.90 -7.81
N GLU A 37 -5.84 22.00 -7.92
CA GLU A 37 -5.37 23.33 -7.54
C GLU A 37 -4.97 23.44 -6.07
N THR A 38 -5.69 22.76 -5.18
CA THR A 38 -5.38 22.70 -3.75
C THR A 38 -4.06 21.99 -3.52
N LEU A 39 -3.74 20.96 -4.29
CA LEU A 39 -2.55 20.12 -4.07
C LEU A 39 -1.29 20.56 -4.83
N LYS A 40 -1.43 21.33 -5.93
CA LYS A 40 -0.34 21.59 -6.89
C LYS A 40 0.95 22.21 -6.33
N ASN A 41 0.87 22.91 -5.19
CA ASN A 41 2.03 23.55 -4.59
C ASN A 41 2.86 22.58 -3.73
N ASP A 42 2.25 21.46 -3.31
CA ASP A 42 2.83 20.54 -2.34
C ASP A 42 3.00 19.12 -2.88
N VAL A 43 2.27 18.75 -3.93
CA VAL A 43 2.22 17.40 -4.50
C VAL A 43 2.36 17.51 -6.01
N ASP A 44 3.10 16.58 -6.62
CA ASP A 44 3.17 16.52 -8.08
C ASP A 44 1.84 16.01 -8.65
N VAL A 45 1.06 16.91 -9.22
CA VAL A 45 -0.28 16.58 -9.71
C VAL A 45 -0.25 15.70 -10.97
N SER A 46 0.89 15.57 -11.67
CA SER A 46 1.00 14.62 -12.80
C SER A 46 0.92 13.17 -12.35
N ASP A 47 1.25 12.90 -11.08
CA ASP A 47 1.21 11.58 -10.48
C ASP A 47 -0.16 11.29 -9.83
N ILE A 48 -1.12 12.20 -9.95
CA ILE A 48 -2.48 12.00 -9.44
C ILE A 48 -3.36 11.43 -10.56
N ALA A 49 -4.05 10.33 -10.26
CA ALA A 49 -5.03 9.71 -11.15
C ALA A 49 -6.38 9.56 -10.46
N ILE A 50 -7.46 9.62 -11.26
CA ILE A 50 -8.82 9.38 -10.82
C ILE A 50 -9.28 8.03 -11.38
N GLU A 51 -9.77 7.17 -10.52
CA GLU A 51 -10.11 5.79 -10.84
C GLU A 51 -11.54 5.44 -10.41
N GLN A 52 -12.27 4.70 -11.25
CA GLN A 52 -13.47 3.98 -10.82
C GLN A 52 -13.08 2.57 -10.37
N ARG A 53 -13.28 2.29 -9.08
CA ARG A 53 -13.02 0.98 -8.47
C ARG A 53 -14.27 0.26 -7.96
N CYS A 54 -15.39 0.98 -7.84
CA CYS A 54 -16.70 0.45 -7.49
C CYS A 54 -17.78 1.26 -8.22
N ALA A 55 -19.07 0.94 -8.10
CA ALA A 55 -20.13 1.78 -8.69
C ALA A 55 -20.34 3.10 -7.94
N ASP A 56 -20.05 3.12 -6.63
CA ASP A 56 -20.57 4.13 -5.71
C ASP A 56 -19.61 5.28 -5.44
N TYR A 57 -18.35 5.25 -5.87
CA TYR A 57 -17.42 6.34 -5.63
C TYR A 57 -16.24 6.32 -6.59
N ARG A 58 -15.62 7.49 -6.78
CA ARG A 58 -14.30 7.61 -7.40
C ARG A 58 -13.21 7.51 -6.35
N THR A 59 -12.08 6.97 -6.75
CA THR A 59 -10.85 6.93 -5.95
C THR A 59 -9.83 7.84 -6.59
N VAL A 60 -9.23 8.75 -5.81
CA VAL A 60 -8.07 9.51 -6.25
C VAL A 60 -6.83 8.84 -5.70
N VAL A 61 -5.92 8.49 -6.59
CA VAL A 61 -4.67 7.82 -6.26
C VAL A 61 -3.49 8.74 -6.53
N TYR A 62 -2.41 8.54 -5.79
CA TYR A 62 -1.16 9.26 -5.98
C TYR A 62 0.03 8.30 -6.14
N GLY A 63 0.82 8.54 -7.19
CA GLY A 63 2.05 7.83 -7.53
C GLY A 63 1.84 6.37 -7.99
N ASP A 64 2.94 5.76 -8.40
CA ASP A 64 2.98 4.41 -9.00
C ASP A 64 2.48 3.29 -8.08
N TRP A 65 2.42 3.56 -6.78
CA TRP A 65 2.02 2.60 -5.77
C TRP A 65 0.51 2.55 -5.52
N ASN A 66 -0.27 3.30 -6.30
CA ASN A 66 -1.73 3.38 -6.18
C ASN A 66 -2.17 3.77 -4.76
N ASN A 67 -1.52 4.76 -4.14
CA ASN A 67 -1.94 5.28 -2.84
C ASN A 67 -3.32 5.94 -2.99
N ASP A 68 -4.39 5.24 -2.61
CA ASP A 68 -5.77 5.73 -2.61
C ASP A 68 -6.03 6.71 -1.46
N PHE A 69 -5.36 7.86 -1.48
CA PHE A 69 -5.39 8.82 -0.38
C PHE A 69 -6.76 9.50 -0.21
N LEU A 70 -7.61 9.49 -1.24
CA LEU A 70 -8.91 10.15 -1.25
C LEU A 70 -9.95 9.33 -1.99
N ARG A 71 -11.18 9.31 -1.49
CA ARG A 71 -12.36 8.81 -2.20
C ARG A 71 -13.47 9.83 -2.12
N TYR A 72 -14.26 9.96 -3.16
CA TYR A 72 -15.39 10.87 -3.17
C TYR A 72 -16.56 10.31 -4.00
N HIS A 73 -17.75 10.80 -3.71
CA HIS A 73 -18.98 10.43 -4.40
C HIS A 73 -19.79 11.67 -4.74
N PHE A 74 -20.38 11.65 -5.93
CA PHE A 74 -21.45 12.54 -6.37
C PHE A 74 -22.63 11.67 -6.77
N GLY A 75 -23.76 11.81 -6.08
CA GLY A 75 -24.98 11.11 -6.41
C GLY A 75 -26.22 11.82 -5.86
N ASP A 76 -27.37 11.21 -6.11
CA ASP A 76 -28.67 11.76 -5.71
C ASP A 76 -28.85 11.81 -4.18
N ASP A 77 -28.16 10.93 -3.45
CA ASP A 77 -28.08 10.92 -1.99
C ASP A 77 -27.07 11.93 -1.42
N GLY A 78 -26.39 12.67 -2.30
CA GLY A 78 -25.58 13.83 -1.99
C GLY A 78 -24.09 13.65 -2.28
N PHE A 79 -23.30 14.58 -1.76
CA PHE A 79 -21.85 14.54 -1.86
C PHE A 79 -21.23 13.94 -0.60
N TRP A 80 -20.17 13.16 -0.78
CA TRP A 80 -19.27 12.85 0.32
C TRP A 80 -17.83 12.66 -0.12
N ILE A 81 -16.93 12.85 0.83
CA ILE A 81 -15.49 12.68 0.65
C ILE A 81 -14.89 11.96 1.85
N SER A 82 -13.90 11.10 1.62
CA SER A 82 -13.18 10.39 2.67
C SER A 82 -11.68 10.39 2.40
N VAL A 83 -10.90 10.76 3.42
CA VAL A 83 -9.44 10.88 3.34
C VAL A 83 -8.81 9.68 4.05
N ARG A 84 -7.75 9.11 3.46
CA ARG A 84 -7.01 8.02 4.06
C ARG A 84 -6.17 8.52 5.24
N MET A 85 -6.44 8.06 6.45
CA MET A 85 -5.78 8.49 7.67
C MET A 85 -4.67 7.52 8.07
N TYR A 86 -3.44 8.00 8.02
CA TYR A 86 -2.26 7.28 8.50
C TYR A 86 -2.03 7.57 9.99
N PRO A 87 -1.33 6.69 10.74
CA PRO A 87 -1.15 6.85 12.19
C PRO A 87 -0.62 8.23 12.61
N GLY A 88 0.31 8.80 11.84
CA GLY A 88 0.84 10.13 12.11
C GLY A 88 -0.18 11.27 11.89
N ILE A 89 -1.18 11.07 11.05
CA ILE A 89 -2.24 12.05 10.74
C ILE A 89 -3.41 11.89 11.73
N ILE A 90 -3.72 10.66 12.14
CA ILE A 90 -4.83 10.34 13.04
C ILE A 90 -4.75 11.18 14.33
N ALA A 91 -3.57 11.28 14.94
CA ALA A 91 -3.40 12.00 16.21
C ALA A 91 -3.82 13.48 16.13
N ASP A 92 -3.56 14.13 15.00
CA ASP A 92 -3.84 15.56 14.83
C ASP A 92 -5.31 15.83 14.47
N TYR A 93 -6.01 14.82 13.95
CA TYR A 93 -7.35 14.95 13.39
C TYR A 93 -8.43 14.17 14.13
N GLU A 94 -8.08 13.37 15.14
CA GLU A 94 -9.03 12.53 15.90
C GLU A 94 -10.23 13.33 16.40
N PHE A 95 -9.97 14.51 16.97
CA PHE A 95 -10.97 15.42 17.52
C PHE A 95 -11.32 16.59 16.58
N SER A 96 -10.86 16.56 15.32
CA SER A 96 -11.10 17.65 14.38
C SER A 96 -12.57 17.68 13.93
N PRO A 97 -13.22 18.87 13.90
CA PRO A 97 -14.56 19.02 13.34
C PRO A 97 -14.68 18.54 11.89
N LEU A 98 -13.56 18.58 11.13
CA LEU A 98 -13.50 18.14 9.74
C LEU A 98 -13.88 16.68 9.57
N PHE A 99 -13.62 15.82 10.55
CA PHE A 99 -13.88 14.37 10.47
C PHE A 99 -14.94 13.90 11.46
N ARG A 100 -15.79 14.80 11.97
CA ARG A 100 -16.84 14.48 12.95
C ARG A 100 -17.88 13.48 12.43
N ALA A 101 -18.08 13.43 11.11
CA ALA A 101 -19.01 12.52 10.45
C ALA A 101 -18.55 11.05 10.56
N GLN A 102 -17.26 10.81 10.80
CA GLN A 102 -16.69 9.47 10.94
C GLN A 102 -16.87 8.96 12.37
N ALA A 103 -17.86 8.10 12.60
CA ALA A 103 -18.07 7.47 13.92
C ALA A 103 -16.97 6.45 14.28
N ASN A 104 -16.56 5.61 13.32
CA ASN A 104 -15.53 4.60 13.56
C ASN A 104 -14.15 5.09 13.11
N LYS A 105 -13.33 5.54 14.05
CA LYS A 105 -11.97 6.05 13.81
C LYS A 105 -10.92 4.96 13.56
N ARG A 106 -11.30 3.67 13.64
CA ARG A 106 -10.39 2.54 13.30
C ARG A 106 -10.30 2.27 11.80
N GLN A 107 -11.16 2.88 10.99
CA GLN A 107 -11.14 2.72 9.54
C GLN A 107 -9.98 3.51 8.91
N LEU A 108 -9.43 2.99 7.81
CA LEU A 108 -8.35 3.65 7.08
C LEU A 108 -8.80 4.93 6.40
N HIS A 109 -10.05 5.03 5.95
CA HIS A 109 -10.62 6.24 5.38
C HIS A 109 -11.59 6.88 6.36
N TRP A 110 -11.45 8.18 6.60
CA TRP A 110 -12.37 8.94 7.44
C TRP A 110 -13.19 9.90 6.58
N ARG A 111 -14.52 9.81 6.69
CA ARG A 111 -15.44 10.72 6.02
C ARG A 111 -15.32 12.14 6.58
N ALA A 112 -15.10 13.10 5.70
CA ALA A 112 -15.05 14.51 6.08
C ALA A 112 -16.43 15.15 6.03
N SER A 113 -16.64 16.16 6.88
CA SER A 113 -17.84 16.98 6.99
C SER A 113 -17.62 18.33 6.30
N ILE A 114 -17.45 18.31 4.98
CA ILE A 114 -17.23 19.50 4.15
C ILE A 114 -18.12 19.46 2.90
N GLU A 115 -18.39 20.63 2.33
CA GLU A 115 -19.00 20.77 1.01
C GLU A 115 -17.94 20.68 -0.12
N PRO A 116 -18.32 20.36 -1.37
CA PRO A 116 -17.36 20.21 -2.48
C PRO A 116 -16.46 21.43 -2.70
N ASN A 117 -17.01 22.63 -2.53
CA ASN A 117 -16.29 23.89 -2.70
C ASN A 117 -15.36 24.21 -1.51
N GLU A 118 -15.38 23.43 -0.43
CA GLU A 118 -14.58 23.66 0.78
C GLU A 118 -13.35 22.73 0.87
N ILE A 119 -12.98 22.06 -0.22
CA ILE A 119 -11.86 21.10 -0.27
C ILE A 119 -10.53 21.66 0.29
N GLY A 120 -10.31 22.97 0.19
CA GLY A 120 -9.15 23.65 0.78
C GLY A 120 -9.04 23.49 2.31
N LYS A 121 -10.15 23.25 3.03
CA LYS A 121 -10.12 22.95 4.47
C LYS A 121 -9.42 21.62 4.79
N LEU A 122 -9.31 20.72 3.82
CA LEU A 122 -8.64 19.42 3.96
C LEU A 122 -7.18 19.44 3.45
N HIS A 123 -6.64 20.60 3.04
CA HIS A 123 -5.32 20.70 2.42
C HIS A 123 -4.23 19.91 3.15
N ASP A 124 -3.99 20.20 4.44
CA ASP A 124 -2.94 19.52 5.22
C ASP A 124 -3.17 18.01 5.31
N ALA A 125 -4.40 17.57 5.62
CA ALA A 125 -4.75 16.16 5.68
C ALA A 125 -4.49 15.47 4.33
N LEU A 126 -4.90 16.07 3.20
CA LEU A 126 -4.70 15.49 1.87
C LEU A 126 -3.21 15.41 1.51
N VAL A 127 -2.45 16.49 1.69
CA VAL A 127 -1.01 16.51 1.40
C VAL A 127 -0.29 15.44 2.22
N ARG A 128 -0.61 15.35 3.52
CA ARG A 128 -0.03 14.34 4.40
C ARG A 128 -0.47 12.94 4.01
N SER A 129 -1.72 12.73 3.61
CA SER A 129 -2.19 11.42 3.14
C SER A 129 -1.55 11.00 1.81
N CYS A 130 -1.32 11.95 0.89
CA CYS A 130 -0.53 11.71 -0.33
C CYS A 130 0.89 11.28 0.04
N LYS A 131 1.56 12.04 0.92
CA LYS A 131 2.98 11.87 1.27
C LYS A 131 3.26 10.83 2.35
N ALA A 132 2.31 10.43 3.18
CA ALA A 132 2.53 9.52 4.30
C ALA A 132 3.01 8.14 3.83
N PHE A 133 2.60 7.74 2.63
CA PHE A 133 3.11 6.55 1.96
C PHE A 133 4.60 6.63 1.60
N PHE A 134 5.11 7.86 1.46
CA PHE A 134 6.49 8.17 1.14
C PHE A 134 7.34 8.34 2.39
N GLY A 135 6.75 8.19 3.60
CA GLY A 135 7.34 8.28 4.92
C GLY A 135 7.76 9.71 5.35
N GLY A 136 7.42 10.11 6.57
CA GLY A 136 7.80 11.38 7.16
C GLY A 136 9.04 11.29 8.07
N PRO A 137 9.63 12.44 8.46
CA PRO A 137 10.91 12.52 9.18
C PRO A 137 10.98 11.85 10.57
N ASP A 138 9.87 11.50 11.21
CA ASP A 138 9.84 11.07 12.63
C ASP A 138 10.23 9.60 12.92
N CYS A 139 10.60 8.80 11.92
CA CYS A 139 10.86 7.36 12.12
C CYS A 139 12.33 6.99 12.48
N LYS A 140 13.25 7.96 12.59
CA LYS A 140 14.71 7.70 12.58
C LYS A 140 15.39 7.73 13.96
N LYS A 141 15.16 6.75 14.85
CA LYS A 141 16.07 6.49 16.00
C LYS A 141 16.14 5.01 16.41
N GLN A 142 16.94 4.19 15.72
CA GLN A 142 17.53 2.96 16.31
C GLN A 142 18.96 2.71 15.76
N LYS A 143 19.93 2.53 16.67
CA LYS A 143 21.37 2.34 16.42
C LYS A 143 21.67 0.89 15.96
N SER A 144 22.59 0.70 15.01
CA SER A 144 23.06 -0.61 14.54
C SER A 144 24.46 -0.98 15.06
N SER A 145 24.65 -2.24 15.45
CA SER A 145 25.95 -2.87 15.76
C SER A 145 26.59 -3.51 14.52
N THR A 146 27.91 -3.66 14.55
CA THR A 146 28.79 -3.97 13.41
C THR A 146 28.68 -5.39 12.83
N ASP A 147 28.19 -6.39 13.57
CA ASP A 147 28.12 -7.79 13.09
C ASP A 147 26.93 -8.08 12.15
N ALA A 148 25.95 -7.18 12.08
CA ALA A 148 24.78 -7.33 11.21
C ALA A 148 24.99 -6.79 9.79
N GLU A 149 26.13 -6.14 9.50
CA GLU A 149 26.32 -5.41 8.23
C GLU A 149 26.63 -6.32 7.04
N LEU A 150 27.37 -7.42 7.22
CA LEU A 150 27.83 -8.25 6.08
C LEU A 150 26.66 -8.93 5.32
N PRO A 151 25.70 -9.59 5.99
CA PRO A 151 24.53 -10.17 5.33
C PRO A 151 23.66 -9.13 4.64
N LYS A 152 23.50 -7.95 5.27
CA LYS A 152 22.75 -6.82 4.74
C LYS A 152 23.38 -6.29 3.45
N ARG A 153 24.70 -6.11 3.40
CA ARG A 153 25.43 -5.67 2.19
C ARG A 153 25.27 -6.64 1.03
N ARG A 154 25.38 -7.96 1.27
CA ARG A 154 25.18 -8.97 0.21
C ARG A 154 23.79 -8.91 -0.38
N MET A 155 22.77 -8.81 0.46
CA MET A 155 21.38 -8.69 0.02
C MET A 155 21.14 -7.40 -0.78
N THR A 156 21.69 -6.27 -0.32
CA THR A 156 21.61 -5.01 -1.05
C THR A 156 22.28 -5.08 -2.43
N MET A 157 23.45 -5.71 -2.54
CA MET A 157 24.10 -5.90 -3.86
C MET A 157 23.24 -6.77 -4.78
N ARG A 158 22.70 -7.88 -4.28
CA ARG A 158 21.86 -8.77 -5.08
C ARG A 158 20.58 -8.09 -5.57
N ILE A 159 19.94 -7.27 -4.73
CA ILE A 159 18.77 -6.47 -5.13
C ILE A 159 19.15 -5.48 -6.26
N LYS A 160 20.32 -4.83 -6.18
CA LYS A 160 20.80 -3.93 -7.23
C LYS A 160 21.07 -4.67 -8.54
N GLU A 161 21.74 -5.82 -8.51
CA GLU A 161 21.97 -6.67 -9.68
C GLU A 161 20.64 -7.08 -10.35
N LEU A 162 19.64 -7.49 -9.55
CA LEU A 162 18.34 -7.88 -10.09
C LEU A 162 17.62 -6.69 -10.74
N ALA A 163 17.78 -5.48 -10.20
CA ALA A 163 17.16 -4.29 -10.74
C ALA A 163 17.67 -3.96 -12.15
N GLU A 164 18.96 -4.19 -12.43
CA GLU A 164 19.52 -4.01 -13.78
C GLU A 164 18.81 -4.85 -14.86
N THR A 165 18.14 -5.93 -14.45
CA THR A 165 17.44 -6.87 -15.34
C THR A 165 15.92 -6.86 -15.20
N SER A 166 15.38 -6.07 -14.27
CA SER A 166 13.94 -6.04 -13.95
C SER A 166 13.44 -4.59 -13.90
N SER A 167 12.55 -4.24 -14.84
CA SER A 167 11.86 -2.95 -14.87
C SER A 167 11.10 -2.68 -13.58
N ASP A 168 10.37 -3.69 -13.11
CA ASP A 168 9.49 -3.60 -11.93
C ASP A 168 10.32 -3.33 -10.67
N LEU A 169 11.46 -4.02 -10.54
CA LEU A 169 12.36 -3.80 -9.42
C LEU A 169 13.11 -2.47 -9.55
N THR A 170 13.48 -2.05 -10.77
CA THR A 170 14.07 -0.73 -11.00
C THR A 170 13.15 0.37 -10.52
N GLU A 171 11.87 0.30 -10.87
CA GLU A 171 10.83 1.23 -10.41
C GLU A 171 10.73 1.22 -8.89
N VAL A 172 10.69 0.03 -8.30
CA VAL A 172 10.70 -0.20 -6.85
C VAL A 172 12.07 0.08 -6.21
N LEU A 173 13.07 0.57 -6.93
CA LEU A 173 14.34 1.03 -6.37
C LEU A 173 14.67 2.48 -6.73
N LYS A 174 13.84 3.16 -7.54
CA LYS A 174 13.97 4.60 -7.80
C LYS A 174 13.86 5.41 -6.50
N ASP A 175 13.04 4.94 -5.58
CA ASP A 175 12.89 5.56 -4.26
C ASP A 175 13.97 5.08 -3.27
N ARG A 176 14.09 5.74 -2.12
CA ARG A 176 14.96 5.23 -1.05
C ARG A 176 14.25 4.08 -0.34
N TYR A 177 14.93 2.96 -0.15
CA TYR A 177 14.38 1.80 0.57
C TYR A 177 15.30 1.38 1.71
N THR A 178 14.68 1.02 2.83
CA THR A 178 15.35 0.32 3.93
C THR A 178 15.02 -1.16 3.87
N LEU A 179 16.07 -1.97 3.90
CA LEU A 179 15.94 -3.42 4.05
C LEU A 179 15.48 -3.75 5.49
N LEU A 180 14.32 -4.38 5.61
CA LEU A 180 13.73 -4.82 6.87
C LEU A 180 14.28 -6.16 7.35
N SER A 181 14.78 -7.00 6.44
CA SER A 181 15.31 -8.33 6.76
C SER A 181 16.84 -8.36 6.70
N GLN A 182 17.49 -8.87 7.74
CA GLN A 182 18.94 -9.08 7.73
C GLN A 182 19.37 -10.34 6.97
N ARG A 183 18.44 -11.23 6.63
CA ARG A 183 18.66 -12.52 5.96
C ARG A 183 17.49 -12.81 5.02
N ASP A 184 17.72 -13.70 4.08
CA ASP A 184 16.69 -14.18 3.16
C ASP A 184 15.50 -14.74 3.93
N VAL A 185 14.31 -14.33 3.51
CA VAL A 185 13.06 -14.89 4.02
C VAL A 185 12.55 -15.92 3.03
N ILE A 186 12.38 -17.16 3.48
CA ILE A 186 11.79 -18.21 2.64
C ILE A 186 10.27 -18.02 2.65
N LEU A 187 9.65 -17.84 1.48
CA LEU A 187 8.20 -17.77 1.34
C LEU A 187 7.55 -19.06 1.87
N ALA A 188 6.60 -18.94 2.78
CA ALA A 188 5.80 -20.06 3.27
C ALA A 188 4.54 -20.23 2.41
N GLY A 189 4.07 -21.48 2.31
CA GLY A 189 2.79 -21.79 1.67
C GLY A 189 2.77 -21.71 0.14
N SER A 190 3.89 -21.45 -0.53
CA SER A 190 3.94 -21.29 -2.00
C SER A 190 3.31 -22.47 -2.77
N ASN A 191 3.45 -23.69 -2.28
CA ASN A 191 2.88 -24.88 -2.92
C ASN A 191 1.33 -24.93 -2.91
N TYR A 192 0.68 -24.11 -2.09
CA TYR A 192 -0.78 -24.02 -2.00
C TYR A 192 -1.34 -22.87 -2.86
N HIS A 193 -0.47 -22.06 -3.46
CA HIS A 193 -0.84 -20.86 -4.20
C HIS A 193 -0.29 -20.91 -5.62
N PRO A 194 -1.12 -21.19 -6.65
CA PRO A 194 -0.68 -21.36 -8.03
C PRO A 194 0.05 -20.13 -8.61
N ALA A 195 -0.30 -18.92 -8.17
CA ALA A 195 0.38 -17.69 -8.59
C ALA A 195 1.88 -17.69 -8.28
N SER A 196 2.32 -18.47 -7.27
CA SER A 196 3.73 -18.61 -6.96
C SER A 196 4.54 -19.26 -8.10
N GLU A 197 3.92 -20.03 -8.99
CA GLU A 197 4.54 -20.63 -10.19
C GLU A 197 4.97 -19.60 -11.24
N LYS A 198 4.37 -18.41 -11.22
CA LYS A 198 4.69 -17.33 -12.15
C LYS A 198 5.85 -16.46 -11.70
N LEU A 199 6.29 -16.60 -10.44
CA LEU A 199 7.33 -15.75 -9.86
C LEU A 199 8.70 -15.99 -10.50
N ARG A 200 9.47 -14.92 -10.64
CA ARG A 200 10.85 -14.94 -11.16
C ARG A 200 11.75 -14.17 -10.21
N ASP A 201 13.05 -14.36 -10.34
CA ASP A 201 14.01 -13.48 -9.68
C ASP A 201 13.74 -12.02 -10.09
N GLY A 202 13.71 -11.12 -9.12
CA GLY A 202 13.33 -9.72 -9.28
C GLY A 202 11.83 -9.44 -9.15
N SER A 203 10.95 -10.45 -9.14
CA SER A 203 9.51 -10.21 -8.93
C SER A 203 9.24 -9.47 -7.62
N VAL A 204 8.36 -8.46 -7.69
CA VAL A 204 7.96 -7.65 -6.55
C VAL A 204 6.59 -8.08 -6.05
N LEU A 205 6.49 -8.28 -4.73
CA LEU A 205 5.29 -8.72 -4.03
C LEU A 205 4.83 -7.66 -3.03
N THR A 206 3.53 -7.53 -2.84
CA THR A 206 2.93 -6.66 -1.81
C THR A 206 2.70 -7.44 -0.53
N CYS A 207 3.15 -6.92 0.62
CA CYS A 207 2.87 -7.50 1.92
C CYS A 207 1.59 -6.87 2.52
N VAL A 208 0.66 -7.71 2.95
CA VAL A 208 -0.62 -7.28 3.56
C VAL A 208 -0.85 -8.05 4.86
N HIS A 209 -1.26 -7.35 5.92
CA HIS A 209 -1.63 -7.95 7.19
C HIS A 209 -3.06 -8.51 7.10
N GLU A 210 -3.21 -9.83 7.21
CA GLU A 210 -4.49 -10.54 7.17
C GLU A 210 -4.99 -10.82 8.59
N LYS A 211 -5.58 -9.80 9.23
CA LYS A 211 -6.02 -9.84 10.65
C LYS A 211 -7.06 -10.92 10.95
N ASP A 212 -7.83 -11.29 9.93
CA ASP A 212 -8.91 -12.27 10.04
C ASP A 212 -8.45 -13.69 9.65
N ASN A 213 -7.14 -13.92 9.52
CA ASN A 213 -6.62 -15.25 9.21
C ASN A 213 -6.90 -16.22 10.39
N PRO A 214 -7.57 -17.37 10.16
CA PRO A 214 -8.03 -18.25 11.23
C PRO A 214 -6.89 -19.01 11.93
N TYR A 215 -5.68 -19.02 11.38
CA TYR A 215 -4.55 -19.79 11.90
C TYR A 215 -3.48 -18.93 12.59
N ASP A 216 -3.37 -17.66 12.19
CA ASP A 216 -2.35 -16.73 12.66
C ASP A 216 -2.86 -15.29 12.54
N ALA A 217 -3.30 -14.70 13.66
CA ALA A 217 -3.81 -13.32 13.69
C ALA A 217 -2.79 -12.28 13.20
N ASP A 218 -1.51 -12.64 13.20
CA ASP A 218 -0.40 -11.82 12.73
C ASP A 218 0.03 -12.22 11.30
N ALA A 219 -0.81 -12.92 10.53
CA ALA A 219 -0.45 -13.40 9.20
C ALA A 219 -0.13 -12.23 8.25
N VAL A 220 1.02 -12.32 7.57
CA VAL A 220 1.37 -11.41 6.47
C VAL A 220 1.30 -12.18 5.18
N ALA A 221 0.25 -11.93 4.41
CA ALA A 221 0.06 -12.47 3.06
C ALA A 221 0.91 -11.68 2.06
N LEU A 222 1.41 -12.38 1.04
CA LEU A 222 2.14 -11.79 -0.07
C LEU A 222 1.32 -11.93 -1.35
N PHE A 223 1.17 -10.82 -2.06
CA PHE A 223 0.40 -10.73 -3.30
C PHE A 223 1.32 -10.36 -4.47
N ASP A 224 1.09 -10.97 -5.64
CA ASP A 224 1.76 -10.56 -6.88
C ASP A 224 1.17 -9.26 -7.44
N MET A 225 1.60 -8.86 -8.65
CA MET A 225 1.09 -7.67 -9.33
C MET A 225 -0.37 -7.79 -9.77
N ASN A 226 -0.89 -9.02 -9.90
CA ASN A 226 -2.27 -9.30 -10.26
C ASN A 226 -3.19 -9.38 -9.02
N GLN A 227 -2.68 -9.06 -7.83
CA GLN A 227 -3.37 -9.22 -6.55
C GLN A 227 -3.75 -10.68 -6.26
N GLU A 228 -3.02 -11.65 -6.82
CA GLU A 228 -3.14 -13.05 -6.47
C GLU A 228 -2.22 -13.35 -5.28
N ILE A 229 -2.74 -14.07 -4.27
CA ILE A 229 -1.91 -14.52 -3.15
C ILE A 229 -0.87 -15.54 -3.65
N VAL A 230 0.40 -15.34 -3.28
CA VAL A 230 1.51 -16.24 -3.62
C VAL A 230 2.03 -17.03 -2.43
N GLY A 231 1.69 -16.59 -1.21
CA GLY A 231 2.09 -17.24 0.04
C GLY A 231 2.13 -16.27 1.21
N TYR A 232 2.84 -16.67 2.27
CA TYR A 232 2.88 -15.97 3.54
C TYR A 232 4.30 -15.79 4.06
N LEU A 233 4.51 -14.77 4.89
CA LEU A 233 5.73 -14.71 5.70
C LEU A 233 5.70 -15.85 6.74
N PRO A 234 6.79 -16.61 6.92
CA PRO A 234 6.84 -17.65 7.94
C PRO A 234 6.58 -17.08 9.34
N LYS A 235 5.75 -17.79 10.12
CA LYS A 235 5.40 -17.41 11.51
C LYS A 235 6.62 -17.12 12.38
N ASN A 236 7.69 -17.91 12.20
CA ASN A 236 8.92 -17.80 12.99
C ASN A 236 9.98 -16.87 12.38
N ASN A 237 9.63 -16.06 11.36
CA ASN A 237 10.58 -15.15 10.76
C ASN A 237 10.87 -13.96 11.70
N LYS A 238 12.16 -13.72 11.99
CA LYS A 238 12.59 -12.63 12.89
C LYS A 238 12.16 -11.24 12.42
N SER A 239 11.96 -11.05 11.12
CA SER A 239 11.56 -9.77 10.51
C SER A 239 10.05 -9.60 10.44
N LYS A 240 9.25 -10.63 10.76
CA LYS A 240 7.77 -10.61 10.66
C LYS A 240 7.18 -9.47 11.48
N ASN A 241 7.61 -9.28 12.72
CA ASN A 241 7.11 -8.20 13.59
C ASN A 241 7.42 -6.81 13.05
N ALA A 242 8.60 -6.62 12.44
CA ALA A 242 8.98 -5.36 11.81
C ALA A 242 8.11 -5.08 10.58
N VAL A 243 7.85 -6.10 9.76
CA VAL A 243 6.93 -6.00 8.61
C VAL A 243 5.51 -5.67 9.08
N LEU A 244 4.98 -6.40 10.07
CA LEU A 244 3.64 -6.16 10.60
C LEU A 244 3.49 -4.73 11.10
N LYS A 245 4.44 -4.26 11.92
CA LYS A 245 4.43 -2.88 12.42
C LYS A 245 4.42 -1.87 11.28
N ALA A 246 5.25 -2.08 10.25
CA ALA A 246 5.28 -1.21 9.08
C ALA A 246 3.94 -1.25 8.32
N VAL A 247 3.40 -2.43 8.02
CA VAL A 247 2.12 -2.60 7.30
C VAL A 247 0.94 -2.01 8.09
N ASP A 248 0.84 -2.29 9.39
CA ASP A 248 -0.21 -1.73 10.26
C ASP A 248 -0.10 -0.22 10.41
N SER A 249 1.12 0.33 10.29
CA SER A 249 1.33 1.77 10.26
C SER A 249 1.02 2.40 8.89
N GLY A 250 0.55 1.61 7.93
CA GLY A 250 0.25 2.05 6.56
C GLY A 250 1.49 2.26 5.69
N MET A 251 2.68 1.88 6.17
CA MET A 251 3.90 1.95 5.36
C MET A 251 3.88 0.85 4.29
N PRO A 252 4.21 1.17 3.03
CA PRO A 252 4.40 0.15 2.01
C PRO A 252 5.54 -0.78 2.38
N VAL A 253 5.24 -2.06 2.45
CA VAL A 253 6.24 -3.12 2.51
C VAL A 253 6.11 -3.96 1.25
N LYS A 254 7.23 -4.14 0.55
CA LYS A 254 7.35 -5.10 -0.53
C LYS A 254 8.28 -6.23 -0.15
N ALA A 255 8.06 -7.37 -0.79
CA ALA A 255 9.05 -8.44 -0.83
C ALA A 255 9.56 -8.57 -2.26
N VAL A 256 10.87 -8.63 -2.42
CA VAL A 256 11.53 -8.86 -3.71
C VAL A 256 12.01 -10.30 -3.75
N VAL A 257 11.67 -11.04 -4.79
CA VAL A 257 12.17 -12.41 -5.00
C VAL A 257 13.65 -12.34 -5.37
N ILE A 258 14.51 -12.79 -4.47
CA ILE A 258 15.98 -12.79 -4.65
C ILE A 258 16.44 -14.04 -5.42
N ASN A 259 15.76 -15.16 -5.15
CA ASN A 259 16.06 -16.45 -5.75
C ASN A 259 14.79 -17.33 -5.72
N ASN A 260 14.32 -17.75 -6.88
CA ASN A 260 13.28 -18.74 -7.06
C ASN A 260 13.89 -20.07 -7.51
N GLY A 261 14.37 -20.84 -6.54
CA GLY A 261 15.07 -22.09 -6.76
C GLY A 261 14.24 -23.33 -6.40
N THR A 262 14.75 -24.50 -6.81
CA THR A 262 14.33 -25.78 -6.22
C THR A 262 15.51 -26.36 -5.46
N ASP A 263 15.33 -26.62 -4.16
CA ASP A 263 16.39 -27.27 -3.38
C ASP A 263 16.41 -28.76 -3.71
N GLY A 264 17.51 -29.19 -4.32
CA GLY A 264 17.76 -30.56 -4.78
C GLY A 264 18.38 -31.44 -3.70
N GLY A 265 17.59 -31.83 -2.68
CA GLY A 265 17.87 -33.01 -1.87
C GLY A 265 17.13 -34.21 -2.46
N THR A 266 17.82 -35.34 -2.66
CA THR A 266 17.47 -36.55 -3.45
C THR A 266 16.11 -37.22 -3.22
N ARG A 267 15.17 -36.66 -2.44
CA ARG A 267 13.86 -37.29 -2.19
C ARG A 267 12.61 -36.43 -2.39
N ARG A 268 12.69 -35.12 -2.65
CA ARG A 268 11.57 -34.28 -3.16
C ARG A 268 12.09 -32.88 -3.43
N LYS A 269 12.14 -32.46 -4.71
CA LYS A 269 12.42 -31.08 -5.09
C LYS A 269 11.34 -30.18 -4.50
N ARG A 270 11.67 -29.42 -3.46
CA ARG A 270 10.78 -28.42 -2.90
C ARG A 270 11.17 -27.06 -3.44
N LYS A 271 10.20 -26.35 -3.99
CA LYS A 271 10.38 -24.96 -4.40
C LYS A 271 10.71 -24.11 -3.18
N ARG A 272 11.72 -23.27 -3.31
CA ARG A 272 12.15 -22.31 -2.29
C ARG A 272 12.31 -20.95 -2.92
N ILE A 273 11.42 -20.05 -2.52
CA ILE A 273 11.44 -18.66 -2.96
C ILE A 273 12.04 -17.83 -1.82
N HIS A 274 13.21 -17.27 -2.07
CA HIS A 274 13.93 -16.39 -1.15
C HIS A 274 13.52 -14.95 -1.39
N LEU A 275 13.24 -14.22 -0.32
CA LEU A 275 12.71 -12.87 -0.35
C LEU A 275 13.63 -11.89 0.39
N ALA A 276 13.76 -10.70 -0.17
CA ALA A 276 14.23 -9.51 0.53
C ALA A 276 13.03 -8.67 0.90
N LEU A 277 12.92 -8.30 2.18
CA LEU A 277 11.84 -7.43 2.64
C LEU A 277 12.33 -6.00 2.64
N VAL A 278 11.68 -5.15 1.85
CA VAL A 278 12.03 -3.74 1.71
C VAL A 278 10.84 -2.88 2.10
N CYS A 279 11.15 -1.78 2.78
CA CYS A 279 10.19 -0.75 3.09
C CYS A 279 10.70 0.57 2.55
N ARG A 280 9.82 1.35 1.95
CA ARG A 280 10.18 2.66 1.42
C ARG A 280 10.60 3.57 2.58
N GLU A 281 11.76 4.19 2.45
CA GLU A 281 12.17 5.23 3.38
C GLU A 281 11.30 6.47 3.21
N PRO A 282 11.03 7.16 4.32
CA PRO A 282 10.68 8.55 4.32
C PRO A 282 11.48 9.41 3.33
N ASN A 283 10.81 10.02 2.33
CA ASN A 283 11.34 11.17 1.60
C ASN A 283 11.69 12.21 2.66
N LYS A 284 12.99 12.51 2.76
CA LYS A 284 13.52 13.51 3.69
C LYS A 284 13.18 14.90 3.22
#